data_AF-A0A420RWJ5-F1
#
_entry.id   AF-A0A420RWJ5-F1
#
_cell.length_a   1.000
_cell.length_b   1.000
_cell.length_c   1.000
_cell.angle_alpha   90.00
_cell.angle_beta   90.00
_cell.angle_gamma   90.00
#
_symmetry.space_group_name_H-M   'P 1'
#
loop_
_entity.id
_entity.type
_entity.pdbx_description
1 polymer ?
#
loop_
_entity_poly.entity_id
_entity_poly.type
_entity_poly.pdbx_seq_one_letter_code
_entity_poly.pdbx_strand_id
1 'polypeptide(L)'
;MINPGTGKVTEAMFAISKPFSFVVDGYGRRFFSESQPYGAAVRSMYERAKKGSRTAEFWLIFDDKYMQAYPIGGLQSPWLIDQAVEKGLLVRSDTVDGLSKQILVPNQSLQATLSEWNEMCDGGRDKHFHRGEDRYQQFIGDPDVTPNPCMGPVKESPFYAIKIFPGDAGTRGGPLTDEFARVLRKNGDVIHGLFAGGNASAALLESQGAGTTLAPAMTEGFIAVTYMLSLASAASSS
;
A
#
# COMPACT_ATOMS: atom_id res chain seq x y z
N MET A 1 -5.31 -2.57 -5.15
CA MET A 1 -6.78 -2.48 -5.39
C MET A 1 -7.08 -2.93 -6.81
N ILE A 2 -8.35 -3.17 -7.16
CA ILE A 2 -8.73 -3.26 -8.58
C ILE A 2 -9.01 -1.84 -9.06
N ASN A 3 -8.36 -1.43 -10.14
CA ASN A 3 -8.54 -0.11 -10.74
C ASN A 3 -9.98 0.00 -11.28
N PRO A 4 -10.81 0.93 -10.79
CA PRO A 4 -12.21 0.98 -11.19
C PRO A 4 -12.45 1.38 -12.64
N GLY A 5 -11.54 2.11 -13.29
CA GLY A 5 -11.67 2.46 -14.71
C GLY A 5 -11.25 1.34 -15.67
N THR A 6 -10.30 0.49 -15.28
CA THR A 6 -9.71 -0.53 -16.17
C THR A 6 -9.99 -1.98 -15.78
N GLY A 7 -10.43 -2.24 -14.55
CA GLY A 7 -10.60 -3.59 -14.01
C GLY A 7 -9.29 -4.34 -13.73
N LYS A 8 -8.13 -3.71 -13.93
CA LYS A 8 -6.81 -4.32 -13.70
C LYS A 8 -6.33 -4.08 -12.27
N VAL A 9 -5.47 -4.96 -11.78
CA VAL A 9 -4.78 -4.74 -10.50
C VAL A 9 -3.90 -3.49 -10.60
N THR A 10 -3.97 -2.63 -9.59
CA THR A 10 -3.15 -1.42 -9.48
C THR A 10 -2.76 -1.17 -8.02
N GLU A 11 -1.67 -0.43 -7.82
CA GLU A 11 -1.28 0.01 -6.49
C GLU A 11 -2.33 0.96 -5.89
N ALA A 12 -2.50 0.91 -4.58
CA ALA A 12 -3.45 1.75 -3.86
C ALA A 12 -2.77 2.80 -2.96
N MET A 13 -1.43 2.80 -2.87
CA MET A 13 -0.69 3.59 -1.88
C MET A 13 -1.06 5.08 -1.94
N PHE A 14 -1.02 5.67 -3.13
CA PHE A 14 -1.40 7.07 -3.31
C PHE A 14 -2.88 7.30 -2.97
N ALA A 15 -3.78 6.41 -3.41
CA ALA A 15 -5.21 6.58 -3.17
C ALA A 15 -5.56 6.56 -1.68
N ILE A 16 -5.05 5.59 -0.91
CA ILE A 16 -5.35 5.49 0.52
C ILE A 16 -4.72 6.61 1.35
N SER A 17 -3.62 7.21 0.86
CA SER A 17 -2.86 8.21 1.61
C SER A 17 -3.42 9.63 1.53
N LYS A 18 -4.26 9.93 0.52
CA LYS A 18 -4.84 11.27 0.32
C LYS A 18 -5.91 11.62 1.36
N PRO A 19 -6.05 12.91 1.75
CA PRO A 19 -7.08 13.34 2.68
C PRO A 19 -8.48 13.14 2.07
N PHE A 20 -9.54 13.36 2.86
CA PHE A 20 -10.93 13.04 2.48
C PHE A 20 -11.14 11.54 2.21
N SER A 21 -10.31 10.69 2.81
CA SER A 21 -10.46 9.23 2.76
C SER A 21 -9.93 8.54 4.02
N PHE A 22 -10.46 7.37 4.32
CA PHE A 22 -9.95 6.46 5.35
C PHE A 22 -10.26 5.01 5.01
N VAL A 23 -9.52 4.07 5.60
CA VAL A 23 -9.69 2.63 5.36
C VAL A 23 -10.34 1.96 6.56
N VAL A 24 -11.37 1.17 6.32
CA VAL A 24 -12.02 0.34 7.33
C VAL A 24 -11.89 -1.15 6.99
N ASP A 25 -12.00 -1.97 8.02
CA ASP A 25 -12.22 -3.40 7.85
C ASP A 25 -13.71 -3.75 7.60
N GLY A 26 -14.04 -5.03 7.46
CA GLY A 26 -15.44 -5.49 7.29
C GLY A 26 -16.36 -5.27 8.51
N TYR A 27 -15.83 -4.77 9.63
CA TYR A 27 -16.62 -4.27 10.76
C TYR A 27 -16.80 -2.75 10.72
N GLY A 28 -16.24 -2.05 9.73
CA GLY A 28 -16.36 -0.60 9.61
C GLY A 28 -15.44 0.14 10.56
N ARG A 29 -14.31 -0.46 10.97
CA ARG A 29 -13.37 0.13 11.92
C ARG A 29 -12.02 0.37 11.25
N ARG A 30 -11.44 1.55 11.51
CA ARG A 30 -10.04 1.83 11.17
C ARG A 30 -9.10 0.95 12.02
N PHE A 31 -7.90 0.69 11.52
CA PHE A 31 -6.94 -0.20 12.18
C PHE A 31 -5.46 0.13 11.93
N PHE A 32 -5.15 1.18 11.18
CA PHE A 32 -3.79 1.66 10.87
C PHE A 32 -3.85 3.08 10.31
N SER A 33 -2.69 3.75 10.19
CA SER A 33 -2.59 5.01 9.45
C SER A 33 -2.51 4.69 7.96
N GLU A 34 -3.45 5.22 7.18
CA GLU A 34 -3.49 5.00 5.75
C GLU A 34 -2.30 5.63 4.99
N SER A 35 -1.61 6.60 5.61
CA SER A 35 -0.46 7.28 5.01
C SER A 35 0.89 6.65 5.39
N GLN A 36 0.92 5.62 6.24
CA GLN A 36 2.16 4.94 6.63
C GLN A 36 2.83 4.24 5.42
N PRO A 37 4.14 3.93 5.46
CA PRO A 37 4.83 3.26 4.36
C PRO A 37 4.11 1.99 3.90
N TYR A 38 4.02 1.76 2.59
CA TYR A 38 3.21 0.68 1.99
C TYR A 38 3.49 -0.71 2.58
N GLY A 39 4.76 -1.02 2.87
CA GLY A 39 5.14 -2.25 3.55
C GLY A 39 4.52 -2.42 4.93
N ALA A 40 4.49 -1.34 5.71
CA ALA A 40 3.82 -1.31 7.01
C ALA A 40 2.30 -1.41 6.84
N ALA A 41 1.70 -0.70 5.88
CA ALA A 41 0.26 -0.78 5.60
C ALA A 41 -0.19 -2.21 5.29
N VAL A 42 0.53 -2.91 4.40
CA VAL A 42 0.26 -4.31 4.06
C VAL A 42 0.44 -5.23 5.27
N ARG A 43 1.46 -5.03 6.11
CA ARG A 43 1.61 -5.79 7.37
C ARG A 43 0.43 -5.55 8.31
N SER A 44 -0.01 -4.31 8.49
CA SER A 44 -1.20 -3.99 9.31
C SER A 44 -2.45 -4.68 8.78
N MET A 45 -2.64 -4.74 7.46
CA MET A 45 -3.73 -5.49 6.82
C MET A 45 -3.63 -7.00 7.12
N TYR A 46 -2.45 -7.61 7.00
CA TYR A 46 -2.27 -9.02 7.37
C TYR A 46 -2.50 -9.29 8.86
N GLU A 47 -2.00 -8.43 9.76
CA GLU A 47 -2.26 -8.55 11.21
C GLU A 47 -3.75 -8.37 11.54
N ARG A 48 -4.45 -7.51 10.81
CA ARG A 48 -5.89 -7.36 10.95
C ARG A 48 -6.63 -8.60 10.45
N ALA A 49 -6.24 -9.14 9.29
CA ALA A 49 -6.83 -10.32 8.68
C ALA A 49 -6.72 -11.59 9.55
N LYS A 50 -5.63 -11.74 10.32
CA LYS A 50 -5.45 -12.85 11.27
C LYS A 50 -6.56 -12.93 12.34
N LYS A 51 -7.30 -11.85 12.59
CA LYS A 51 -8.39 -11.81 13.59
C LYS A 51 -9.71 -12.40 13.10
N GLY A 52 -9.79 -12.80 11.83
CA GLY A 52 -10.98 -13.43 11.24
C GLY A 52 -11.28 -12.98 9.81
N SER A 53 -12.17 -13.71 9.14
CA SER A 53 -12.55 -13.45 7.74
C SER A 53 -13.14 -12.05 7.52
N ARG A 54 -13.99 -11.58 8.44
CA ARG A 54 -14.59 -10.23 8.34
C ARG A 54 -13.57 -9.10 8.56
N THR A 55 -12.55 -9.33 9.38
CA THR A 55 -11.43 -8.39 9.54
C THR A 55 -10.43 -8.47 8.37
N ALA A 56 -10.60 -9.41 7.43
CA ALA A 56 -9.79 -9.54 6.22
C ALA A 56 -10.43 -8.86 4.99
N GLU A 57 -11.54 -8.14 5.18
CA GLU A 57 -12.12 -7.29 4.15
C GLU A 57 -11.72 -5.84 4.40
N PHE A 58 -11.22 -5.15 3.38
CA PHE A 58 -10.72 -3.78 3.52
C PHE A 58 -11.36 -2.87 2.49
N TRP A 59 -11.90 -1.75 2.95
CA TRP A 59 -12.61 -0.78 2.13
C TRP A 59 -11.99 0.59 2.32
N LEU A 60 -11.54 1.20 1.23
CA LEU A 60 -11.25 2.63 1.18
C LEU A 60 -12.58 3.37 1.07
N ILE A 61 -12.89 4.21 2.05
CA ILE A 61 -14.08 5.06 2.11
C ILE A 61 -13.66 6.49 1.81
N PHE A 62 -14.39 7.15 0.92
CA PHE A 62 -14.14 8.55 0.53
C PHE A 62 -15.44 9.18 0.01
N ASP A 63 -15.42 10.48 -0.24
CA ASP A 63 -16.60 11.25 -0.62
C ASP A 63 -16.39 11.98 -1.96
N ASP A 64 -17.37 12.80 -2.36
CA ASP A 64 -17.31 13.50 -3.65
C ASP A 64 -16.15 14.50 -3.72
N LYS A 65 -15.77 15.09 -2.58
CA LYS A 65 -14.63 15.99 -2.50
C LYS A 65 -13.33 15.28 -2.87
N TYR A 66 -13.11 14.08 -2.33
CA TYR A 66 -11.99 13.23 -2.75
C TYR A 66 -12.05 12.96 -4.26
N MET A 67 -13.25 12.59 -4.75
CA MET A 67 -13.46 12.18 -6.13
C MET A 67 -13.13 13.28 -7.14
N GLN A 68 -13.37 14.55 -6.77
CA GLN A 68 -13.03 15.70 -7.59
C GLN A 68 -11.57 16.13 -7.44
N ALA A 69 -10.98 15.97 -6.25
CA ALA A 69 -9.62 16.43 -5.97
C ALA A 69 -8.54 15.46 -6.46
N TYR A 70 -8.79 14.15 -6.41
CA TYR A 70 -7.73 13.15 -6.60
C TYR A 70 -8.07 12.10 -7.64
N PRO A 71 -7.08 11.69 -8.46
CA PRO A 71 -7.30 10.63 -9.42
C PRO A 71 -7.50 9.30 -8.70
N ILE A 72 -8.58 8.60 -9.04
CA ILE A 72 -8.81 7.22 -8.61
C ILE A 72 -9.17 6.35 -9.80
N GLY A 73 -8.30 5.41 -10.13
CA GLY A 73 -8.51 4.49 -11.24
C GLY A 73 -8.74 5.13 -12.61
N GLY A 74 -8.29 6.37 -12.85
CA GLY A 74 -8.54 7.08 -14.10
C GLY A 74 -10.00 7.52 -14.30
N LEU A 75 -10.81 7.54 -13.24
CA LEU A 75 -12.19 8.02 -13.29
C LEU A 75 -12.20 9.55 -13.38
N GLN A 76 -12.22 10.06 -14.62
CA GLN A 76 -12.12 11.50 -14.92
C GLN A 76 -13.43 12.11 -15.44
N SER A 77 -14.50 11.32 -15.59
CA SER A 77 -15.80 11.80 -16.07
C SER A 77 -16.96 11.06 -15.38
N PRO A 78 -18.13 11.69 -15.24
CA PRO A 78 -19.31 11.04 -14.66
C PRO A 78 -19.67 9.71 -15.32
N TRP A 79 -19.55 9.62 -16.65
CA TRP A 79 -19.80 8.38 -17.39
C TRP A 79 -18.87 7.22 -16.99
N LEU A 80 -17.57 7.50 -16.77
CA LEU A 80 -16.63 6.48 -16.29
C LEU A 80 -16.97 6.04 -14.86
N ILE A 81 -17.41 6.98 -14.01
CA ILE A 81 -17.85 6.68 -12.64
C ILE A 81 -19.06 5.75 -12.68
N ASP A 82 -20.08 6.08 -13.47
CA ASP A 82 -21.28 5.25 -13.62
C ASP A 82 -20.92 3.84 -14.13
N GLN A 83 -20.03 3.73 -15.12
CA GLN A 83 -19.55 2.42 -15.57
C GLN A 83 -18.82 1.63 -14.49
N ALA A 84 -18.00 2.27 -13.66
CA ALA A 84 -17.31 1.61 -12.57
C ALA A 84 -18.30 1.10 -11.50
N VAL A 85 -19.38 1.86 -11.26
CA VAL A 85 -20.47 1.48 -10.37
C VAL A 85 -21.25 0.29 -10.93
N GLU A 86 -21.66 0.33 -12.19
CA GLU A 86 -22.37 -0.76 -12.86
C GLU A 86 -21.56 -2.07 -12.87
N LYS A 87 -20.23 -1.97 -13.03
CA LYS A 87 -19.31 -3.12 -12.98
C LYS A 87 -19.02 -3.62 -11.57
N GLY A 88 -19.51 -2.93 -10.53
CA GLY A 88 -19.24 -3.26 -9.13
C GLY A 88 -17.78 -3.04 -8.69
N LEU A 89 -17.01 -2.26 -9.46
CA LEU A 89 -15.62 -1.91 -9.13
C LEU A 89 -15.53 -0.67 -8.22
N LEU A 90 -16.60 0.12 -8.18
CA LEU A 90 -16.79 1.26 -7.30
C LEU A 90 -18.19 1.12 -6.67
N VAL A 91 -18.29 1.30 -5.36
CA VAL A 91 -19.59 1.39 -4.69
C VAL A 91 -19.92 2.87 -4.49
N ARG A 92 -21.15 3.28 -4.78
CA ARG A 92 -21.63 4.65 -4.62
C ARG A 92 -22.94 4.67 -3.82
N SER A 93 -23.09 5.63 -2.92
CA SER A 93 -24.36 5.89 -2.24
C SER A 93 -24.45 7.34 -1.77
N ASP A 94 -25.64 7.93 -1.82
CA ASP A 94 -25.88 9.29 -1.29
C ASP A 94 -25.81 9.35 0.24
N THR A 95 -25.85 8.19 0.91
CA THR A 95 -25.79 8.10 2.37
C THR A 95 -24.81 7.03 2.83
N VAL A 96 -24.24 7.23 4.01
CA VAL A 96 -23.36 6.26 4.67
C VAL A 96 -24.10 4.97 5.01
N ASP A 97 -25.40 5.05 5.35
CA ASP A 97 -26.25 3.87 5.56
C ASP A 97 -26.37 3.04 4.27
N GLY A 98 -26.70 3.69 3.16
CA GLY A 98 -26.76 3.02 1.86
C GLY A 98 -25.41 2.45 1.40
N LEU A 99 -24.32 3.14 1.70
CA LEU A 99 -22.97 2.63 1.45
C LEU A 99 -22.69 1.37 2.27
N SER A 100 -22.94 1.42 3.58
CA SER A 100 -22.69 0.31 4.52
C SER A 100 -23.43 -0.98 4.14
N LYS A 101 -24.67 -0.85 3.65
CA LYS A 101 -25.50 -1.95 3.16
C LYS A 101 -24.88 -2.60 1.92
N GLN A 102 -24.38 -1.81 0.98
CA GLN A 102 -23.78 -2.32 -0.25
C GLN A 102 -22.43 -3.03 0.00
N ILE A 103 -21.63 -2.55 0.95
CA ILE A 103 -20.34 -3.17 1.30
C ILE A 103 -20.42 -4.19 2.46
N LEU A 104 -21.63 -4.49 2.96
CA LEU A 104 -21.91 -5.44 4.05
C LEU A 104 -21.19 -5.13 5.38
N VAL A 105 -20.96 -3.84 5.64
CA VAL A 105 -20.36 -3.31 6.87
C VAL A 105 -21.47 -2.90 7.85
N PRO A 106 -21.34 -3.12 9.18
CA PRO A 106 -22.33 -2.66 10.14
C PRO A 106 -22.47 -1.13 10.12
N ASN A 107 -23.64 -0.62 9.73
CA ASN A 107 -23.90 0.82 9.61
C ASN A 107 -23.53 1.59 10.88
N GLN A 108 -23.97 1.12 12.06
CA GLN A 108 -23.67 1.78 13.33
C GLN A 108 -22.18 1.93 13.58
N SER A 109 -21.37 0.92 13.23
CA SER A 109 -19.92 0.99 13.41
C SER A 109 -19.27 1.91 12.39
N LEU A 110 -19.72 1.91 11.13
CA LEU A 110 -19.19 2.81 10.10
C LEU A 110 -19.51 4.28 10.42
N GLN A 111 -20.74 4.57 10.87
CA GLN A 111 -21.15 5.90 11.32
C GLN A 111 -20.32 6.39 12.50
N ALA A 112 -20.07 5.53 13.50
CA ALA A 112 -19.22 5.87 14.63
C ALA A 112 -17.79 6.21 14.17
N THR A 113 -17.21 5.38 13.31
CA THR A 113 -15.88 5.62 12.73
C THR A 113 -15.83 6.92 11.92
N LEU A 114 -16.86 7.19 11.11
CA LEU A 114 -16.93 8.40 10.29
C LEU A 114 -17.05 9.66 11.15
N SER A 115 -17.92 9.62 12.16
CA SER A 115 -18.10 10.73 13.11
C SER A 115 -16.80 11.05 13.83
N GLU A 116 -16.11 10.02 14.34
CA GLU A 116 -14.84 10.20 15.04
C GLU A 116 -13.72 10.67 14.10
N TRP A 117 -13.66 10.15 12.87
CA TRP A 117 -12.72 10.63 11.84
C TRP A 117 -12.91 12.13 11.58
N ASN A 118 -14.14 12.54 11.32
CA ASN A 118 -14.46 13.94 11.01
C ASN A 118 -14.14 14.87 12.18
N GLU A 119 -14.40 14.47 13.42
CA GLU A 119 -14.01 15.22 14.63
C GLU A 119 -12.48 15.38 14.73
N MET A 120 -11.72 14.33 14.43
CA MET A 120 -10.25 14.39 14.44
C MET A 120 -9.68 15.27 13.31
N CYS A 121 -10.40 15.41 12.20
CA CYS A 121 -9.98 16.28 11.09
C CYS A 121 -9.98 17.77 11.47
N ASP A 122 -10.88 18.23 12.35
CA ASP A 122 -10.95 19.64 12.76
C ASP A 122 -9.64 20.09 13.46
N GLY A 123 -9.04 19.20 14.24
CA GLY A 123 -7.72 19.42 14.87
C GLY A 123 -6.52 18.91 14.08
N GLY A 124 -6.75 18.21 12.96
CA GLY A 124 -5.72 17.53 12.16
C GLY A 124 -4.87 16.52 12.92
N ARG A 125 -5.42 15.89 13.98
CA ARG A 125 -4.70 14.91 14.79
C ARG A 125 -5.48 13.61 14.87
N ASP A 126 -4.94 12.58 14.24
CA ASP A 126 -5.44 11.22 14.36
C ASP A 126 -4.96 10.59 15.68
N LYS A 127 -5.80 10.67 16.71
CA LYS A 127 -5.47 10.20 18.07
C LYS A 127 -5.25 8.68 18.17
N HIS A 128 -5.65 7.91 17.15
CA HIS A 128 -5.60 6.45 17.18
C HIS A 128 -4.38 5.89 16.45
N PHE A 129 -4.07 6.46 15.28
CA PHE A 129 -3.03 5.90 14.40
C PHE A 129 -1.98 6.92 13.97
N HIS A 130 -2.04 8.15 14.48
CA HIS A 130 -1.01 9.17 14.25
C HIS A 130 -0.78 9.48 12.76
N ARG A 131 -1.86 9.43 11.96
CA ARG A 131 -1.83 9.73 10.53
C ARG A 131 -1.37 11.17 10.26
N GLY A 132 -0.35 11.32 9.42
CA GLY A 132 0.22 12.61 9.05
C GLY A 132 1.11 13.26 10.11
N GLU A 133 1.51 12.55 11.17
CA GLU A 133 2.39 13.10 12.21
C GLU A 133 3.88 13.10 11.83
N ASP A 134 4.29 12.31 10.82
CA ASP A 134 5.67 12.27 10.32
C ASP A 134 5.84 12.84 8.91
N ARG A 135 7.07 13.23 8.57
CA ARG A 135 7.40 13.90 7.31
C ARG A 135 7.18 13.04 6.07
N TYR A 136 7.30 11.71 6.19
CA TYR A 136 7.05 10.82 5.06
C TYR A 136 5.56 10.83 4.73
N GLN A 137 4.70 10.68 5.74
CA GLN A 137 3.25 10.72 5.54
C GLN A 137 2.82 12.07 4.95
N GLN A 138 3.32 13.17 5.53
CA GLN A 138 3.00 14.52 5.05
C GLN A 138 3.44 14.76 3.61
N PHE A 139 4.57 14.20 3.18
CA PHE A 139 5.05 14.28 1.80
C PHE A 139 4.11 13.57 0.80
N ILE A 140 3.51 12.45 1.19
CA ILE A 140 2.57 11.71 0.33
C ILE A 140 1.17 12.33 0.33
N GLY A 141 0.82 13.08 1.39
CA GLY A 141 -0.44 13.80 1.54
C GLY A 141 -0.66 14.92 0.52
N ASP A 142 -1.59 15.82 0.83
CA ASP A 142 -1.84 17.04 0.07
C ASP A 142 -1.41 18.27 0.89
N PRO A 143 -0.33 18.97 0.50
CA PRO A 143 0.18 20.11 1.26
C PRO A 143 -0.81 21.29 1.33
N ASP A 144 -1.80 21.36 0.43
CA ASP A 144 -2.82 22.42 0.44
C ASP A 144 -3.93 22.15 1.47
N VAL A 145 -3.98 20.94 2.04
CA VAL A 145 -4.93 20.56 3.08
C VAL A 145 -4.33 20.81 4.47
N THR A 146 -4.99 21.67 5.24
CA THR A 146 -4.58 22.07 6.59
C THR A 146 -5.67 21.69 7.61
N PRO A 147 -5.32 21.47 8.90
CA PRO A 147 -3.99 21.58 9.50
C PRO A 147 -3.09 20.35 9.32
N ASN A 148 -3.59 19.27 8.71
CA ASN A 148 -2.81 18.07 8.43
C ASN A 148 -3.01 17.62 6.96
N PRO A 149 -1.94 17.50 6.16
CA PRO A 149 -2.02 17.19 4.73
C PRO A 149 -2.57 15.80 4.42
N CYS A 150 -2.62 14.91 5.42
CA CYS A 150 -3.13 13.55 5.28
C CYS A 150 -4.58 13.40 5.74
N MET A 151 -5.18 14.43 6.35
CA MET A 151 -6.50 14.33 6.98
C MET A 151 -7.47 15.34 6.39
N GLY A 152 -8.65 14.87 6.03
CA GLY A 152 -9.75 15.72 5.58
C GLY A 152 -11.09 15.04 5.87
N PRO A 153 -12.12 15.81 6.24
CA PRO A 153 -13.41 15.25 6.60
C PRO A 153 -14.07 14.57 5.41
N VAL A 154 -14.71 13.43 5.64
CA VAL A 154 -15.54 12.70 4.68
C VAL A 154 -16.99 13.02 5.01
N LYS A 155 -17.61 13.94 4.25
CA LYS A 155 -18.95 14.47 4.56
C LYS A 155 -19.76 14.93 3.35
N GLU A 156 -19.18 14.94 2.15
CA GLU A 156 -19.82 15.45 0.95
C GLU A 156 -20.38 14.32 0.08
N SER A 157 -21.69 14.09 0.15
CA SER A 157 -22.35 13.09 -0.69
C SER A 157 -22.17 13.37 -2.19
N PRO A 158 -22.09 12.35 -3.05
CA PRO A 158 -22.17 10.92 -2.74
C PRO A 158 -20.91 10.38 -2.04
N PHE A 159 -21.12 9.32 -1.25
CA PHE A 159 -20.06 8.53 -0.62
C PHE A 159 -19.70 7.35 -1.49
N TYR A 160 -18.42 6.98 -1.45
CA TYR A 160 -17.85 5.94 -2.26
C TYR A 160 -17.07 4.93 -1.43
N ALA A 161 -17.00 3.69 -1.93
CA ALA A 161 -16.14 2.67 -1.39
C ALA A 161 -15.46 1.85 -2.49
N ILE A 162 -14.18 1.54 -2.31
CA ILE A 162 -13.40 0.62 -3.16
C ILE A 162 -12.76 -0.45 -2.29
N LYS A 163 -12.87 -1.70 -2.72
CA LYS A 163 -12.21 -2.82 -2.04
C LYS A 163 -10.71 -2.76 -2.29
N ILE A 164 -9.93 -2.78 -1.22
CA ILE A 164 -8.47 -2.85 -1.27
C ILE A 164 -7.99 -4.21 -0.77
N PHE A 165 -6.82 -4.62 -1.24
CA PHE A 165 -6.26 -5.94 -0.96
C PHE A 165 -4.80 -5.78 -0.52
N PRO A 166 -4.32 -6.58 0.44
CA PRO A 166 -2.90 -6.64 0.74
C PRO A 166 -2.19 -7.25 -0.46
N GLY A 167 -1.35 -6.47 -1.13
CA GLY A 167 -0.52 -6.92 -2.24
C GLY A 167 0.95 -6.83 -1.87
N ASP A 168 1.81 -7.52 -2.63
CA ASP A 168 3.25 -7.41 -2.53
C ASP A 168 3.85 -6.83 -3.82
N ALA A 169 5.05 -6.26 -3.70
CA ALA A 169 5.83 -5.74 -4.82
C ALA A 169 7.03 -6.66 -5.12
N GLY A 170 6.86 -7.96 -4.88
CA GLY A 170 7.92 -8.96 -4.93
C GLY A 170 8.33 -9.50 -3.55
N THR A 171 8.80 -10.74 -3.57
CA THR A 171 9.31 -11.45 -2.40
C THR A 171 10.72 -10.99 -2.02
N ARG A 172 11.03 -11.09 -0.73
CA ARG A 172 12.34 -10.70 -0.15
C ARG A 172 13.15 -11.88 0.40
N GLY A 173 12.65 -13.10 0.18
CA GLY A 173 13.34 -14.33 0.54
C GLY A 173 14.17 -14.86 -0.63
N GLY A 174 15.12 -15.73 -0.32
CA GLY A 174 15.98 -16.35 -1.31
C GLY A 174 17.16 -17.05 -0.63
N PRO A 175 18.07 -17.65 -1.42
CA PRO A 175 19.37 -18.10 -0.91
C PRO A 175 20.14 -16.96 -0.24
N LEU A 176 20.91 -17.29 0.79
CA LEU A 176 21.92 -16.38 1.34
C LEU A 176 23.07 -16.26 0.35
N THR A 177 23.61 -15.06 0.26
CA THR A 177 24.79 -14.75 -0.56
C THR A 177 25.85 -14.04 0.27
N ASP A 178 27.10 -14.20 -0.12
CA ASP A 178 28.21 -13.43 0.46
C ASP A 178 28.40 -12.07 -0.26
N GLU A 179 29.45 -11.34 0.12
CA GLU A 179 29.80 -10.03 -0.44
C GLU A 179 30.16 -10.06 -1.93
N PHE A 180 30.32 -11.24 -2.53
CA PHE A 180 30.57 -11.44 -3.96
C PHE A 180 29.33 -11.96 -4.70
N ALA A 181 28.16 -11.91 -4.05
CA ALA A 181 26.89 -12.42 -4.56
C ALA A 181 26.88 -13.94 -4.85
N ARG A 182 27.79 -14.71 -4.24
CA ARG A 182 27.86 -16.17 -4.39
C ARG A 182 26.88 -16.84 -3.45
N VAL A 183 26.16 -17.85 -3.93
CA VAL A 183 25.17 -18.58 -3.12
C VAL A 183 25.84 -19.44 -2.05
N LEU A 184 25.32 -19.37 -0.84
CA LEU A 184 25.79 -20.12 0.32
C LEU A 184 24.93 -21.36 0.59
N ARG A 185 25.58 -22.43 1.01
CA ARG A 185 24.96 -23.61 1.62
C ARG A 185 24.52 -23.29 3.05
N LYS A 186 23.70 -24.18 3.63
CA LYS A 186 23.26 -24.06 5.03
C LYS A 186 24.41 -24.04 6.05
N ASN A 187 25.56 -24.64 5.73
CA ASN A 187 26.75 -24.65 6.59
C ASN A 187 27.66 -23.43 6.35
N GLY A 188 27.28 -22.49 5.48
CA GLY A 188 28.07 -21.30 5.15
C GLY A 188 29.02 -21.48 3.97
N ASP A 189 29.20 -22.69 3.45
CA ASP A 189 30.10 -22.93 2.31
C ASP A 189 29.53 -22.35 1.02
N VAL A 190 30.43 -21.84 0.17
CA VAL A 190 30.08 -21.33 -1.16
C VAL A 190 29.70 -22.48 -2.11
N ILE A 191 28.64 -22.30 -2.89
CA ILE A 191 28.33 -23.14 -4.04
C ILE A 191 29.07 -22.59 -5.27
N HIS A 192 30.14 -23.27 -5.67
CA HIS A 192 30.95 -22.85 -6.82
C HIS A 192 30.12 -22.70 -8.10
N GLY A 193 30.27 -21.55 -8.77
CA GLY A 193 29.60 -21.24 -10.03
C GLY A 193 28.16 -20.74 -9.89
N LEU A 194 27.61 -20.63 -8.67
CA LEU A 194 26.24 -20.18 -8.44
C LEU A 194 26.19 -18.81 -7.75
N PHE A 195 25.46 -17.88 -8.37
CA PHE A 195 25.32 -16.50 -7.91
C PHE A 195 23.83 -16.11 -7.88
N ALA A 196 23.47 -15.19 -6.99
CA ALA A 196 22.12 -14.66 -6.88
C ALA A 196 22.16 -13.19 -6.44
N GLY A 197 21.17 -12.40 -6.85
CA GLY A 197 21.04 -11.00 -6.48
C GLY A 197 19.62 -10.49 -6.69
N GLY A 198 19.31 -9.35 -6.09
CA GLY A 198 17.97 -8.76 -6.09
C GLY A 198 16.94 -9.69 -5.45
N ASN A 199 15.77 -9.81 -6.09
CA ASN A 199 14.70 -10.67 -5.59
C ASN A 199 14.99 -12.18 -5.75
N ALA A 200 16.14 -12.56 -6.34
CA ALA A 200 16.58 -13.96 -6.42
C ALA A 200 17.48 -14.36 -5.23
N SER A 201 17.84 -13.43 -4.33
CA SER A 201 18.58 -13.68 -3.09
C SER A 201 17.76 -13.19 -1.88
N ALA A 202 18.20 -13.54 -0.68
CA ALA A 202 17.70 -12.90 0.53
C ALA A 202 17.97 -11.38 0.46
N ALA A 203 16.95 -10.56 0.71
CA ALA A 203 17.07 -9.12 0.54
C ALA A 203 18.14 -8.52 1.45
N LEU A 204 19.09 -7.79 0.84
CA LEU A 204 20.20 -7.14 1.54
C LEU A 204 19.74 -6.03 2.51
N LEU A 205 18.81 -5.18 2.09
CA LEU A 205 18.35 -4.04 2.87
C LEU A 205 17.09 -4.41 3.64
N GLU A 206 17.03 -4.17 4.95
CA GLU A 206 15.84 -4.41 5.78
C GLU A 206 14.68 -3.45 5.45
N SER A 207 15.00 -2.22 5.03
CA SER A 207 14.02 -1.19 4.74
C SER A 207 13.26 -1.44 3.43
N GLN A 208 12.07 -0.85 3.33
CA GLN A 208 11.27 -0.80 2.10
C GLN A 208 11.14 0.67 1.71
N GLY A 209 11.58 1.00 0.51
CA GLY A 209 11.50 2.35 -0.03
C GLY A 209 11.68 2.36 -1.54
N ALA A 210 11.49 3.52 -2.14
CA ALA A 210 11.74 3.69 -3.57
C ALA A 210 13.19 3.28 -3.89
N GLY A 211 13.36 2.37 -4.84
CA GLY A 211 14.68 1.91 -5.30
C GLY A 211 15.37 0.85 -4.43
N THR A 212 14.84 0.48 -3.26
CA THR A 212 15.51 -0.49 -2.35
C THR A 212 15.55 -1.92 -2.89
N THR A 213 14.86 -2.21 -4.00
CA THR A 213 14.95 -3.49 -4.71
C THR A 213 15.88 -3.40 -5.91
N LEU A 214 15.76 -2.34 -6.72
CA LEU A 214 16.53 -2.17 -7.94
C LEU A 214 18.01 -1.87 -7.66
N ALA A 215 18.30 -1.01 -6.69
CA ALA A 215 19.68 -0.63 -6.40
C ALA A 215 20.52 -1.82 -5.90
N PRO A 216 20.06 -2.66 -4.94
CA PRO A 216 20.77 -3.89 -4.59
C PRO A 216 20.91 -4.83 -5.78
N ALA A 217 19.84 -5.07 -6.56
CA ALA A 217 19.90 -5.97 -7.71
C ALA A 217 20.97 -5.57 -8.74
N MET A 218 21.05 -4.27 -9.06
CA MET A 218 22.07 -3.73 -9.97
C MET A 218 23.48 -3.85 -9.37
N THR A 219 23.62 -3.57 -8.08
CA THR A 219 24.91 -3.58 -7.38
C THR A 219 25.46 -5.00 -7.23
N GLU A 220 24.62 -5.93 -6.78
CA GLU A 220 24.95 -7.35 -6.65
C GLU A 220 25.24 -7.98 -8.01
N GLY A 221 24.48 -7.61 -9.05
CA GLY A 221 24.76 -8.03 -10.42
C GLY A 221 26.14 -7.56 -10.93
N PHE A 222 26.49 -6.31 -10.66
CA PHE A 222 27.82 -5.78 -10.98
C PHE A 222 28.92 -6.54 -10.23
N ILE A 223 28.77 -6.70 -8.91
CA ILE A 223 29.71 -7.42 -8.04
C ILE A 223 29.92 -8.86 -8.53
N ALA A 224 28.83 -9.59 -8.83
CA ALA A 224 28.89 -10.97 -9.30
C ALA A 224 29.74 -11.09 -10.56
N VAL A 225 29.49 -10.23 -11.56
CA VAL A 225 30.20 -10.27 -12.85
C VAL A 225 31.67 -9.87 -12.68
N THR A 226 31.96 -8.83 -11.89
CA THR A 226 33.35 -8.44 -11.59
C THR A 226 34.11 -9.58 -10.92
N TYR A 227 33.47 -10.28 -9.98
CA TYR A 227 34.08 -11.43 -9.32
C TYR A 227 34.33 -12.59 -10.31
N MET A 228 33.36 -12.93 -11.16
CA MET A 228 33.52 -13.96 -12.19
C MET A 228 34.70 -13.68 -13.13
N LEU A 229 34.86 -12.42 -13.55
CA LEU A 229 35.98 -12.00 -14.40
C LEU A 229 37.33 -12.16 -13.69
N SER A 230 37.39 -11.83 -12.40
CA SER A 230 38.63 -12.01 -11.61
C SER A 230 39.08 -13.48 -11.53
N LEU A 231 38.12 -14.41 -11.40
CA LEU A 231 38.39 -15.85 -11.42
C LEU A 231 38.91 -16.31 -12.79
N ALA A 232 38.31 -15.82 -13.87
CA ALA A 232 38.73 -16.16 -15.23
C ALA A 232 40.16 -15.68 -15.53
N SER A 233 40.51 -14.46 -15.12
CA SER A 233 41.86 -13.92 -15.28
C SER A 233 42.90 -14.71 -14.47
N ALA A 234 42.57 -15.07 -13.23
CA ALA A 234 43.45 -15.92 -12.41
C ALA A 234 43.69 -17.29 -13.07
N ALA A 235 42.65 -17.92 -13.63
CA ALA A 235 42.77 -19.21 -14.31
C ALA A 235 43.58 -19.14 -15.62
N SER A 236 43.60 -17.99 -16.30
CA SER A 236 44.40 -17.78 -17.52
C SER A 236 45.89 -17.49 -17.26
N SER A 237 46.26 -17.18 -16.01
CA SER A 237 47.63 -16.84 -15.62
C SER A 237 48.36 -17.96 -14.86
N SER A 238 47.65 -19.05 -14.55
CA SER A 238 48.15 -20.31 -14.01
C SER A 238 48.35 -21.36 -15.10
#